data_AF-A0A242JZP4-F1
#
_entry.id   AF-A0A242JZP4-F1
#
_cell.length_a   1.000
_cell.length_b   1.000
_cell.length_c   1.000
_cell.angle_alpha   90.00
_cell.angle_beta   90.00
_cell.angle_gamma   90.00
#
_symmetry.space_group_name_H-M   'P 1'
#
loop_
_entity.id
_entity.type
_entity.pdbx_description
1 polymer ?
#
loop_
_entity_poly.entity_id
_entity_poly.type
_entity_poly.pdbx_seq_one_letter_code
_entity_poly.pdbx_strand_id
1 'polypeptide(L)' 'MLNIYLKSGSSITVNDFTEVSFYSSGNLVTVTKDTIDKFFISPSITYKFKGTNTIVLNGDEIRFLELN' A
#
# COMPACT_ATOMS: atom_id res chain seq x y z
N MET A 1 -3.39 -10.88 4.12
CA MET A 1 -2.99 -9.79 5.04
C MET A 1 -1.85 -9.02 4.38
N LEU A 2 -1.74 -7.70 4.60
CA LEU A 2 -0.62 -6.91 4.09
C LEU A 2 0.15 -6.28 5.25
N ASN A 3 1.46 -6.53 5.33
CA ASN A 3 2.36 -5.84 6.26
C ASN A 3 3.10 -4.73 5.53
N ILE A 4 3.08 -3.53 6.11
CA ILE A 4 3.77 -2.34 5.61
C ILE A 4 4.93 -2.04 6.55
N TYR A 5 6.17 -2.22 6.07
CA TYR A 5 7.37 -1.92 6.85
C TYR A 5 7.82 -0.50 6.54
N LEU A 6 7.88 0.35 7.57
CA LEU A 6 8.23 1.76 7.42
C LEU A 6 9.73 2.00 7.52
N LYS A 7 10.22 3.07 6.91
CA LYS A 7 11.63 3.50 7.03
C LYS A 7 12.03 3.87 8.45
N SER A 8 11.08 4.28 9.29
CA SER A 8 11.28 4.52 10.73
C SER A 8 11.65 3.25 11.52
N GLY A 9 11.44 2.07 10.94
CA GLY A 9 11.67 0.77 11.59
C GLY A 9 10.41 0.16 12.23
N SER A 10 9.29 0.89 12.30
CA SER A 10 8.00 0.32 12.71
C SER A 10 7.30 -0.41 11.55
N SER A 11 6.25 -1.16 11.87
CA SER A 11 5.40 -1.83 10.88
C SER A 11 3.93 -1.57 11.16
N ILE A 12 3.12 -1.62 10.11
CA ILE A 12 1.66 -1.48 10.15
C ILE A 12 1.05 -2.69 9.44
N THR A 13 0.07 -3.32 10.06
CA THR A 13 -0.67 -4.44 9.47
C THR A 13 -2.03 -3.98 8.96
N VAL A 14 -2.32 -4.29 7.70
CA VAL A 14 -3.64 -4.18 7.08
C VAL A 14 -4.27 -5.58 7.06
N ASN A 15 -5.09 -5.85 8.09
CA ASN A 15 -5.90 -7.06 8.17
C ASN A 15 -6.91 -7.12 7.03
N ASP A 16 -7.21 -8.31 6.53
CA ASP A 16 -8.12 -8.54 5.40
C ASP A 16 -7.89 -7.60 4.21
N PHE A 17 -6.62 -7.38 3.84
CA PHE A 17 -6.25 -6.55 2.70
C PHE A 17 -7.05 -6.92 1.45
N THR A 18 -7.68 -5.92 0.83
CA THR A 18 -8.55 -6.05 -0.35
C THR A 18 -7.98 -5.30 -1.55
N GLU A 19 -7.56 -4.06 -1.37
CA GLU A 19 -7.09 -3.20 -2.44
C GLU A 19 -6.10 -2.14 -1.97
N VAL A 20 -5.26 -1.70 -2.89
CA VAL A 20 -4.48 -0.46 -2.78
C VAL A 20 -4.88 0.47 -3.91
N SER A 21 -5.09 1.74 -3.58
CA SER A 21 -5.40 2.78 -4.56
C SER A 21 -4.48 3.97 -4.43
N PHE A 22 -4.18 4.61 -5.56
CA PHE A 22 -3.30 5.77 -5.64
C PHE A 22 -3.60 6.58 -6.92
N TYR A 23 -3.24 7.86 -6.93
CA TYR A 23 -3.35 8.66 -8.14
C TYR A 23 -2.07 8.56 -8.97
N SER A 24 -2.23 8.30 -10.27
CA SER A 24 -1.15 8.31 -11.25
C SER A 24 -1.58 9.10 -12.47
N SER A 25 -0.81 10.14 -12.83
CA SER A 25 -1.13 11.06 -13.93
C SER A 25 -2.57 11.60 -13.89
N GLY A 26 -3.05 11.94 -12.69
CA GLY A 26 -4.41 12.48 -12.47
C GLY A 26 -5.53 11.43 -12.44
N ASN A 27 -5.24 10.17 -12.73
CA ASN A 27 -6.22 9.09 -12.72
C ASN A 27 -6.11 8.27 -11.43
N LEU A 28 -7.25 7.86 -10.87
CA LEU A 28 -7.28 6.91 -9.77
C LEU A 28 -6.97 5.52 -10.29
N VAL A 29 -5.90 4.92 -9.78
CA VAL A 29 -5.52 3.54 -10.04
C VAL A 29 -5.87 2.72 -8.81
N THR A 30 -6.52 1.58 -9.03
CA THR A 30 -6.83 0.60 -7.98
C THR A 30 -6.29 -0.76 -8.38
N VAL A 31 -5.55 -1.38 -7.47
CA VAL A 31 -5.02 -2.74 -7.61
C VAL A 31 -5.59 -3.58 -6.49
N THR A 32 -6.21 -4.71 -6.84
CA THR A 32 -6.83 -5.61 -5.86
C THR A 32 -5.85 -6.69 -5.41
N LYS A 33 -6.09 -7.30 -4.25
CA LYS A 33 -5.31 -8.44 -3.75
C LYS A 33 -5.19 -9.55 -4.80
N ASP A 34 -6.24 -9.81 -5.56
CA ASP A 34 -6.28 -10.91 -6.54
C ASP A 34 -5.46 -10.63 -7.80
N THR A 35 -5.03 -9.38 -8.01
CA THR A 35 -4.29 -8.94 -9.21
C THR A 35 -2.88 -8.44 -8.89
N ILE A 36 -2.49 -8.42 -7.62
CA ILE A 36 -1.23 -7.84 -7.16
C ILE A 36 -0.10 -8.89 -7.16
N ASP A 37 0.53 -9.11 -8.30
CA ASP A 37 1.74 -9.96 -8.39
C ASP A 37 3.00 -9.19 -7.98
N LYS A 38 3.14 -7.95 -8.47
CA LYS A 38 4.24 -7.03 -8.15
C LYS A 38 3.70 -5.62 -8.03
N PHE A 39 4.12 -4.92 -6.97
CA PHE A 39 3.68 -3.57 -6.68
C PHE A 39 4.88 -2.63 -6.52
N PHE A 40 4.99 -1.64 -7.41
CA PHE A 40 6.05 -0.64 -7.33
C PHE A 40 5.59 0.56 -6.50
N ILE A 41 6.40 0.93 -5.51
CA ILE A 41 6.17 2.11 -4.68
C ILE A 41 7.04 3.26 -5.19
N SER A 42 6.41 4.38 -5.47
CA SER A 42 7.06 5.65 -5.76
C SER A 42 7.07 6.54 -4.53
N PRO A 43 8.21 7.17 -4.16
CA PRO A 43 8.30 8.09 -3.03
C PRO A 43 7.34 9.29 -3.13
N SER A 44 6.96 9.70 -4.34
CA SER A 44 6.13 10.88 -4.56
C SER A 44 4.62 10.61 -4.54
N ILE A 45 4.20 9.36 -4.31
CA ILE A 45 2.80 8.94 -4.41
C ILE A 45 2.25 8.60 -3.03
N THR A 46 1.05 9.07 -2.73
CA THR A 46 0.29 8.63 -1.55
C THR A 46 -0.58 7.43 -1.90
N TYR A 47 -0.47 6.38 -1.10
CA TYR A 47 -1.18 5.12 -1.26
C TYR A 47 -2.24 4.97 -0.17
N LYS A 48 -3.43 4.51 -0.57
CA LYS A 48 -4.51 4.11 0.33
C LYS A 48 -4.66 2.60 0.28
N PHE A 49 -4.23 1.93 1.33
CA PHE A 49 -4.38 0.50 1.53
C PHE A 49 -5.66 0.23 2.31
N LYS A 50 -6.47 -0.70 1.83
CA LYS A 50 -7.77 -1.02 2.42
C LYS A 50 -7.85 -2.49 2.79
N GLY A 51 -8.33 -2.74 3.99
CA GLY A 51 -8.79 -4.04 4.47
C GLY A 51 -9.84 -3.81 5.55
N THR A 52 -9.73 -4.49 6.69
CA THR A 52 -10.55 -4.19 7.88
C THR A 52 -10.37 -2.73 8.33
N ASN A 53 -9.13 -2.24 8.23
CA ASN A 53 -8.76 -0.84 8.45
C ASN A 53 -8.30 -0.20 7.13
N THR A 54 -8.41 1.12 7.04
CA THR A 54 -7.83 1.90 5.95
C THR A 54 -6.58 2.60 6.44
N ILE A 55 -5.46 2.39 5.74
CA ILE A 55 -4.17 3.05 6.01
C ILE A 55 -3.82 3.92 4.81
N VAL A 56 -3.45 5.17 5.07
CA VAL A 56 -2.99 6.11 4.04
C VAL A 56 -1.56 6.52 4.37
N LEU A 57 -0.64 6.30 3.43
CA LEU A 57 0.79 6.56 3.64
C LEU A 57 1.41 7.16 2.38
N ASN A 58 2.35 8.08 2.57
CA ASN A 58 3.21 8.51 1.49
C ASN A 58 4.22 7.39 1.17
N GLY A 59 4.48 7.16 -0.11
CA GLY A 59 5.40 6.12 -0.56
C GLY A 59 6.83 6.30 -0.04
N ASP A 60 7.24 7.53 0.28
CA ASP A 60 8.56 7.79 0.88
C ASP A 60 8.68 7.25 2.31
N GLU A 61 7.57 7.02 3.00
CA GLU A 61 7.58 6.43 4.35
C GLU A 61 7.77 4.91 4.30
N ILE A 62 7.46 4.28 3.17
CA ILE A 62 7.42 2.83 3.02
C ILE A 62 8.81 2.32 2.62
N ARG A 63 9.29 1.32 3.37
CA ARG A 63 10.54 0.60 3.05
C ARG A 63 10.25 -0.57 2.12
N PHE A 64 9.30 -1.43 2.48
CA PHE A 64 8.80 -2.50 1.63
C PHE A 64 7.42 -2.98 2.11
N LEU A 65 6.74 -3.73 1.24
CA LEU A 65 5.49 -4.40 1.53
C LEU A 65 5.68 -5.92 1.52
N GLU A 66 4.93 -6.61 2.35
CA GLU A 66 4.85 -8.07 2.34
C GLU A 66 3.37 -8.49 2.35
N LEU A 67 2.97 -9.22 1.29
CA LEU A 67 1.64 -9.79 1.18
C LEU A 67 1.68 -11.25 1.62
N ASN A 68 0.87 -11.58 2.64
CA ASN A 68 0.71 -12.92 3.21
C ASN A 68 -0.71 -13.46 3.00
#